data_AF-A0AAD5Q453-F1
#
_entry.id   AF-A0AAD5Q453-F1
#
_cell.length_a   1.000
_cell.length_b   1.000
_cell.length_c   1.000
_cell.angle_alpha   90.00
_cell.angle_beta   90.00
_cell.angle_gamma   90.00
#
_symmetry.space_group_name_H-M   'P 1'
#
loop_
_entity.id
_entity.type
_entity.pdbx_description
1 polymer ?
#
loop_
_entity_poly.entity_id
_entity_poly.type
_entity_poly.pdbx_seq_one_letter_code
_entity_poly.pdbx_strand_id
1 'polypeptide(L)'
;MRVAPLVRALQRAAATTAHRSAPLRPIARSIHAAAAGSALGGIDGANPFHVTSKQLQPGIPRSEFRQRREQLLENLPENTALIVHASTTKYMTNDIPYEFRQNSNFLYLTGLEEPDSLAVFLKTPQTSSFVLFVRPRDAHR
;
A
#
# COMPACT_ATOMS: atom_id res chain seq x y z
N MET A 1 88.87 37.24 -26.56
CA MET A 1 88.37 38.40 -27.33
C MET A 1 86.91 38.10 -27.68
N ARG A 2 85.94 38.77 -27.02
CA ARG A 2 84.94 39.71 -27.62
C ARG A 2 84.13 39.06 -28.77
N VAL A 3 82.79 38.99 -28.81
CA VAL A 3 81.73 40.00 -28.55
C VAL A 3 80.37 39.27 -28.37
N ALA A 4 79.42 39.84 -27.59
CA ALA A 4 77.97 39.53 -27.58
C ALA A 4 77.28 40.13 -28.87
N PRO A 5 75.93 40.25 -29.10
CA PRO A 5 74.78 40.16 -28.18
C PRO A 5 73.40 39.68 -28.76
N LEU A 6 72.37 39.78 -27.91
CA LEU A 6 71.03 40.37 -28.12
C LEU A 6 69.84 39.60 -28.78
N VAL A 7 68.69 39.75 -28.10
CA VAL A 7 67.26 39.81 -28.54
C VAL A 7 66.38 38.54 -28.58
N ARG A 8 65.68 38.32 -27.46
CA ARG A 8 64.21 38.26 -27.26
C ARG A 8 63.29 38.08 -28.50
N ALA A 9 62.37 37.10 -28.46
CA ALA A 9 60.93 37.32 -28.20
C ALA A 9 59.98 36.25 -28.78
N LEU A 10 58.97 35.92 -27.96
CA LEU A 10 57.54 35.67 -28.27
C LEU A 10 57.05 34.36 -28.93
N GLN A 11 56.48 33.52 -28.04
CA GLN A 11 55.08 33.03 -27.99
C GLN A 11 54.30 32.67 -29.28
N ARG A 12 53.75 31.44 -29.31
CA ARG A 12 52.31 31.06 -29.24
C ARG A 12 52.16 29.56 -29.55
N ALA A 13 51.71 28.72 -28.61
CA ALA A 13 50.32 28.30 -28.39
C ALA A 13 49.75 27.38 -29.49
N ALA A 14 49.64 26.09 -29.20
CA ALA A 14 48.71 25.16 -29.83
C ALA A 14 48.22 24.16 -28.77
N ALA A 15 46.92 24.21 -28.50
CA ALA A 15 46.22 23.34 -27.57
C ALA A 15 45.98 21.97 -28.21
N THR A 16 46.15 20.89 -27.45
CA THR A 16 45.67 19.55 -27.81
C THR A 16 44.95 18.98 -26.60
N THR A 17 43.62 18.91 -26.71
CA THR A 17 42.70 18.33 -25.74
C THR A 17 42.77 16.80 -25.85
N ALA A 18 43.23 16.14 -24.78
CA ALA A 18 43.21 14.68 -24.65
C ALA A 18 42.29 14.26 -23.50
N HIS A 19 41.30 13.43 -23.82
CA HIS A 19 40.33 12.86 -22.90
C HIS A 19 41.00 11.87 -21.93
N ARG A 20 40.97 12.19 -20.63
CA ARG A 20 41.44 11.32 -19.55
C ARG A 20 40.24 10.68 -18.86
N SER A 21 40.09 9.36 -19.02
CA SER A 21 39.13 8.53 -18.31
C SER A 21 39.52 8.39 -16.83
N ALA A 22 38.60 8.73 -15.93
CA ALA A 22 38.75 8.56 -14.49
C ALA A 22 38.01 7.27 -14.03
N PRO A 23 38.62 6.41 -13.21
CA PRO A 23 37.93 5.24 -12.66
C PRO A 23 36.99 5.65 -11.51
N LEU A 24 35.78 5.09 -11.49
CA LEU A 24 34.78 5.32 -10.45
C LEU A 24 35.23 4.67 -9.13
N ARG A 25 35.32 5.47 -8.06
CA ARG A 25 35.54 5.00 -6.68
C ARG A 25 34.26 4.37 -6.14
N PRO A 26 34.32 3.21 -5.45
CA PRO A 26 33.14 2.69 -4.76
C PRO A 26 32.86 3.55 -3.52
N ILE A 27 31.64 4.11 -3.44
CA ILE A 27 31.16 4.83 -2.27
C ILE A 27 30.67 3.79 -1.25
N ALA A 28 31.45 3.55 -0.21
CA ALA A 28 30.98 2.87 0.99
C ALA A 28 29.93 3.75 1.67
N ARG A 29 28.67 3.31 1.71
CA ARG A 29 27.64 3.94 2.55
C ARG A 29 27.71 3.31 3.94
N SER A 30 28.03 4.16 4.94
CA SER A 30 27.94 3.81 6.34
C SER A 30 26.50 3.50 6.73
N ILE A 31 26.31 2.37 7.41
CA ILE A 31 25.07 2.02 8.07
C ILE A 31 24.99 2.82 9.39
N HIS A 32 24.24 3.92 9.39
CA HIS A 32 23.81 4.52 10.65
C HIS A 32 22.54 3.80 11.13
N ALA A 33 22.71 3.04 12.22
CA ALA A 33 21.61 2.58 13.05
C ALA A 33 21.00 3.78 13.78
N ALA A 34 19.71 4.05 13.52
CA ALA A 34 18.86 4.89 14.34
C ALA A 34 17.52 4.18 14.48
N ALA A 35 17.22 3.78 15.71
CA ALA A 35 15.97 3.16 16.11
C ALA A 35 14.85 4.20 16.23
N ALA A 36 13.61 3.68 16.28
CA ALA A 36 12.33 4.30 16.62
C ALA A 36 11.47 4.82 15.45
N GLY A 37 10.39 4.07 15.18
CA GLY A 37 9.21 4.57 14.47
C GLY A 37 8.80 3.84 13.19
N SER A 38 8.75 2.50 13.17
CA SER A 38 8.03 1.79 12.09
C SER A 38 6.53 1.82 12.37
N ALA A 39 5.89 2.95 12.06
CA ALA A 39 4.45 3.18 12.20
C ALA A 39 3.71 3.15 10.86
N LEU A 40 4.33 2.58 9.82
CA LEU A 40 3.68 2.23 8.57
C LEU A 40 4.08 0.79 8.30
N GLY A 41 3.10 -0.12 8.34
CA GLY A 41 3.29 -1.55 8.13
C GLY A 41 4.21 -1.77 6.93
N GLY A 42 5.30 -2.50 7.16
CA GLY A 42 6.36 -2.70 6.18
C GLY A 42 5.77 -3.10 4.84
N ILE A 43 6.04 -2.28 3.83
CA ILE A 43 6.16 -2.80 2.47
C ILE A 43 7.41 -3.66 2.47
N ASP A 44 7.28 -4.90 2.92
CA ASP A 44 8.23 -5.94 2.52
C ASP A 44 8.34 -5.79 1.00
N GLY A 45 9.54 -5.66 0.42
CA GLY A 45 9.75 -5.37 -1.02
C GLY A 45 9.20 -6.42 -2.00
N ALA A 46 8.28 -7.26 -1.53
CA ALA A 46 7.44 -8.21 -2.21
C ALA A 46 6.15 -7.55 -2.73
N ASN A 47 5.51 -8.26 -3.65
CA ASN A 47 4.27 -7.92 -4.34
C ASN A 47 3.28 -7.05 -3.52
N PRO A 48 2.83 -5.87 -4.03
CA PRO A 48 1.91 -4.98 -3.33
C PRO A 48 0.53 -5.60 -3.02
N PHE A 49 0.20 -6.74 -3.63
CA PHE A 49 -1.04 -7.48 -3.38
C PHE A 49 -0.88 -8.63 -2.38
N HIS A 50 0.30 -8.79 -1.75
CA HIS A 50 0.51 -9.82 -0.75
C HIS A 50 -0.26 -9.49 0.54
N VAL A 51 -1.08 -10.43 1.01
CA VAL A 51 -1.80 -10.33 2.29
C VAL A 51 -1.16 -11.29 3.29
N THR A 52 -0.56 -10.73 4.33
CA THR A 52 0.01 -11.51 5.44
C THR A 52 -1.11 -12.04 6.34
N SER A 53 -0.89 -13.14 7.07
CA SER A 53 -1.89 -13.77 7.95
C SER A 53 -2.56 -12.85 8.98
N LYS A 54 -1.97 -11.68 9.30
CA LYS A 54 -2.53 -10.69 10.24
C LYS A 54 -3.40 -9.61 9.56
N GLN A 55 -3.40 -9.56 8.24
CA GLN A 55 -4.13 -8.60 7.42
C GLN A 55 -5.38 -9.26 6.82
N LEU A 56 -6.38 -8.44 6.49
CA LEU A 56 -7.56 -8.88 5.71
C LEU A 56 -7.50 -8.35 4.28
N GLN A 57 -6.88 -7.19 4.10
CA GLN A 57 -6.63 -6.58 2.79
C GLN A 57 -5.16 -6.15 2.71
N PRO A 58 -4.58 -6.01 1.50
CA PRO A 58 -3.21 -5.56 1.35
C PRO A 58 -2.99 -4.23 2.09
N GLY A 59 -2.03 -4.23 3.02
CA GLY A 59 -1.70 -3.05 3.83
C GLY A 59 -2.67 -2.72 4.98
N ILE A 60 -3.79 -3.43 5.15
CA ILE A 60 -4.78 -3.13 6.21
C ILE A 60 -4.88 -4.29 7.22
N PRO A 61 -4.51 -4.08 8.50
CA PRO A 61 -4.54 -5.13 9.52
C PRO A 61 -5.96 -5.42 10.03
N ARG A 62 -6.17 -6.64 10.56
CA ARG A 62 -7.44 -7.07 11.17
C ARG A 62 -7.92 -6.14 12.30
N SER A 63 -6.99 -5.56 13.05
CA SER A 63 -7.28 -4.65 14.17
C SER A 63 -7.97 -3.37 13.70
N GLU A 64 -7.62 -2.86 12.52
CA GLU A 64 -8.21 -1.63 12.00
C GLU A 64 -9.69 -1.82 11.65
N PHE A 65 -10.05 -2.96 11.03
CA PHE A 65 -11.46 -3.30 10.80
C PHE A 65 -12.25 -3.48 12.10
N ARG A 66 -11.62 -3.98 13.18
CA ARG A 66 -12.27 -4.04 14.49
C ARG A 66 -12.55 -2.63 15.02
N GLN A 67 -11.55 -1.77 15.01
CA GLN A 67 -11.66 -0.39 15.48
C GLN A 67 -12.75 0.40 14.72
N ARG A 68 -12.80 0.27 13.39
CA ARG A 68 -13.84 0.92 12.56
C ARG A 68 -15.25 0.50 12.97
N ARG A 69 -15.44 -0.79 13.28
CA ARG A 69 -16.75 -1.33 13.72
C ARG A 69 -17.11 -0.89 15.14
N GLU A 70 -16.14 -0.81 16.04
CA GLU A 70 -16.33 -0.29 17.40
C GLU A 70 -16.76 1.18 17.35
N GLN A 71 -16.07 2.02 16.58
CA GLN A 71 -16.43 3.43 16.37
C GLN A 71 -17.83 3.58 15.76
N LEU A 72 -18.17 2.73 14.79
CA LEU A 72 -19.52 2.73 14.22
C LEU A 72 -20.58 2.41 15.29
N LEU A 73 -20.35 1.38 16.11
CA LEU A 73 -21.26 0.97 17.17
C LEU A 73 -21.36 2.03 18.27
N GLU A 74 -20.29 2.71 18.64
CA GLU A 74 -20.32 3.81 19.62
C GLU A 74 -21.30 4.92 19.21
N ASN A 75 -21.36 5.25 17.91
CA ASN A 75 -22.22 6.29 17.37
C ASN A 75 -23.70 5.87 17.21
N LEU A 76 -24.03 4.57 17.33
CA LEU A 76 -25.41 4.11 17.21
C LEU A 76 -26.17 4.25 18.54
N PRO A 77 -27.49 4.51 18.53
CA PRO A 77 -28.31 4.44 19.73
C PRO A 77 -28.39 3.00 20.27
N GLU A 78 -28.68 2.87 21.56
CA GLU A 78 -28.94 1.56 22.18
C GLU A 78 -30.18 0.88 21.56
N ASN A 79 -30.24 -0.45 21.65
CA ASN A 79 -31.31 -1.29 21.10
C ASN A 79 -31.51 -1.10 19.58
N THR A 80 -30.41 -0.95 18.85
CA THR A 80 -30.43 -0.76 17.39
C THR A 80 -29.75 -1.92 16.68
N ALA A 81 -30.33 -2.30 15.54
CA ALA A 81 -29.72 -3.20 14.58
C ALA A 81 -29.39 -2.44 13.29
N LEU A 82 -28.14 -2.52 12.83
CA LEU A 82 -27.70 -2.00 11.55
C LEU A 82 -27.37 -3.18 10.63
N ILE A 83 -27.96 -3.18 9.44
CA ILE A 83 -27.77 -4.21 8.43
C ILE A 83 -27.11 -3.56 7.21
N VAL A 84 -25.95 -4.09 6.81
CA VAL A 84 -25.20 -3.62 5.65
C VAL A 84 -25.11 -4.75 4.64
N HIS A 85 -25.62 -4.50 3.44
CA HIS A 85 -25.68 -5.48 2.36
C HIS A 85 -24.40 -5.44 1.52
N ALA A 86 -23.90 -6.61 1.14
CA ALA A 86 -22.90 -6.71 0.07
C ALA A 86 -23.54 -6.40 -1.28
N SER A 87 -22.70 -6.09 -2.26
CA SER A 87 -23.06 -6.06 -3.67
C SER A 87 -23.42 -7.46 -4.16
N THR A 88 -24.33 -7.52 -5.11
CA THR A 88 -24.64 -8.71 -5.88
C THR A 88 -23.81 -8.73 -7.17
N THR A 89 -23.57 -9.91 -7.73
CA THR A 89 -22.96 -10.03 -9.07
C THR A 89 -23.94 -9.52 -10.12
N LYS A 90 -23.48 -8.58 -10.96
CA LYS A 90 -24.28 -8.01 -12.05
C LYS A 90 -23.91 -8.68 -13.37
N TYR A 91 -24.89 -8.84 -14.24
CA TYR A 91 -24.74 -9.47 -15.55
C TYR A 91 -25.11 -8.48 -16.66
N MET A 92 -24.27 -8.41 -17.70
CA MET A 92 -24.54 -7.64 -18.91
C MET A 92 -25.58 -8.37 -19.79
N THR A 93 -25.46 -9.68 -19.84
CA THR A 93 -26.36 -10.65 -20.48
C THR A 93 -26.35 -11.91 -19.62
N ASN A 94 -27.32 -12.80 -19.77
CA ASN A 94 -27.52 -13.97 -18.90
C ASN A 94 -26.23 -14.71 -18.48
N ASP A 95 -25.25 -14.84 -19.38
CA ASP A 95 -24.01 -15.59 -19.13
C ASP A 95 -22.74 -14.73 -19.01
N ILE A 96 -22.87 -13.40 -19.12
CA ILE A 96 -21.72 -12.47 -19.14
C ILE A 96 -21.76 -11.59 -17.88
N PRO A 97 -20.99 -11.92 -16.82
CA PRO A 97 -20.91 -11.08 -15.63
C PRO A 97 -20.07 -9.83 -15.89
N TYR A 98 -20.46 -8.72 -15.27
CA TYR A 98 -19.59 -7.57 -15.10
C TYR A 98 -18.51 -7.86 -14.05
N GLU A 99 -17.43 -7.07 -14.09
CA GLU A 99 -16.44 -7.08 -13.01
C GLU A 99 -17.13 -6.75 -11.67
N PHE A 100 -16.85 -7.57 -10.67
CA PHE A 100 -17.48 -7.43 -9.37
C PHE A 100 -16.90 -6.22 -8.63
N ARG A 101 -17.80 -5.32 -8.19
CA ARG A 101 -17.45 -4.21 -7.31
C ARG A 101 -18.27 -4.30 -6.03
N GLN A 102 -17.58 -4.41 -4.91
CA GLN A 102 -18.22 -4.44 -3.59
C GLN A 102 -18.83 -3.08 -3.20
N ASN A 103 -19.85 -3.13 -2.35
CA ASN A 103 -20.39 -1.93 -1.70
C ASN A 103 -19.30 -1.30 -0.82
N SER A 104 -19.05 0.00 -1.00
CA SER A 104 -17.94 0.68 -0.31
C SER A 104 -18.06 0.65 1.21
N ASN A 105 -19.27 0.79 1.76
CA ASN A 105 -19.49 0.73 3.20
C ASN A 105 -19.28 -0.70 3.73
N PHE A 106 -19.79 -1.70 3.01
CA PHE A 106 -19.59 -3.10 3.36
C PHE A 106 -18.11 -3.47 3.36
N LEU A 107 -17.38 -3.10 2.29
CA LEU A 107 -15.95 -3.35 2.16
C LEU A 107 -15.13 -2.64 3.25
N TYR A 108 -15.47 -1.39 3.55
CA TYR A 108 -14.77 -0.59 4.57
C TYR A 108 -14.89 -1.20 5.98
N LEU A 109 -16.05 -1.76 6.31
CA LEU A 109 -16.34 -2.30 7.64
C LEU A 109 -15.90 -3.76 7.82
N THR A 110 -15.92 -4.55 6.75
CA THR A 110 -15.70 -6.01 6.82
C THR A 110 -14.41 -6.47 6.14
N GLY A 111 -13.95 -5.77 5.11
CA GLY A 111 -12.87 -6.20 4.23
C GLY A 111 -13.24 -7.37 3.30
N LEU A 112 -14.50 -7.79 3.24
CA LEU A 112 -14.94 -8.96 2.47
C LEU A 112 -15.36 -8.57 1.04
N GLU A 113 -14.83 -9.28 0.05
CA GLU A 113 -15.12 -9.09 -1.38
C GLU A 113 -16.02 -10.20 -1.96
N GLU A 114 -16.72 -10.95 -1.11
CA GLU A 114 -17.70 -11.92 -1.57
C GLU A 114 -19.06 -11.27 -1.86
N PRO A 115 -19.72 -11.64 -2.98
CA PRO A 115 -21.07 -11.18 -3.28
C PRO A 115 -22.11 -11.85 -2.38
N ASP A 116 -23.32 -11.29 -2.37
CA ASP A 116 -24.52 -11.87 -1.73
C ASP A 116 -24.33 -12.19 -0.23
N SER A 117 -23.55 -11.35 0.46
CA SER A 117 -23.27 -11.44 1.89
C SER A 117 -23.97 -10.32 2.69
N LEU A 118 -24.14 -10.53 4.00
CA LEU A 118 -24.79 -9.60 4.90
C LEU A 118 -23.98 -9.39 6.18
N ALA A 119 -23.77 -8.14 6.54
CA ALA A 119 -23.14 -7.76 7.80
C ALA A 119 -24.20 -7.18 8.73
N VAL A 120 -24.35 -7.77 9.92
CA VAL A 120 -25.30 -7.35 10.93
C VAL A 120 -24.56 -6.87 12.17
N PHE A 121 -24.87 -5.65 12.58
CA PHE A 121 -24.36 -5.00 13.76
C PHE A 121 -25.52 -4.85 14.75
N LEU A 122 -25.34 -5.34 15.96
CA LEU A 122 -26.33 -5.26 17.03
C LEU A 122 -25.74 -4.46 18.18
N LYS A 123 -26.45 -3.42 18.62
CA LYS A 123 -26.13 -2.68 19.83
C LYS A 123 -27.23 -2.86 20.86
N THR A 124 -26.90 -3.52 21.95
CA THR A 124 -27.73 -3.62 23.15
C THR A 124 -27.06 -2.85 24.29
N PRO A 125 -27.78 -2.48 25.36
CA PRO A 125 -27.21 -1.77 26.51
C PRO A 125 -26.03 -2.51 27.16
N GLN A 126 -26.00 -3.84 27.07
CA GLN A 126 -25.00 -4.69 27.73
C GLN A 126 -23.86 -5.11 26.79
N THR A 127 -24.14 -5.24 25.49
CA THR A 127 -23.19 -5.82 24.54
C THR A 127 -23.37 -5.27 23.13
N SER A 128 -22.27 -5.20 22.41
CA SER A 128 -22.24 -4.93 20.97
C SER A 128 -21.77 -6.20 20.24
N SER A 129 -22.40 -6.51 19.11
CA SER A 129 -22.13 -7.75 18.38
C SER A 129 -22.09 -7.50 16.88
N PHE A 130 -21.24 -8.26 16.21
CA PHE A 130 -21.08 -8.24 14.77
C PHE A 130 -21.19 -9.67 14.24
N VAL A 131 -22.12 -9.88 13.29
CA VAL A 131 -22.36 -11.16 12.65
C VAL A 131 -22.27 -10.98 11.14
N LEU A 132 -21.54 -11.88 10.49
CA LEU A 132 -21.37 -11.90 9.04
C LEU A 132 -22.03 -13.16 8.49
N PHE A 133 -22.99 -12.97 7.61
CA PHE A 133 -23.64 -14.04 6.86
C PHE A 133 -23.02 -14.08 5.46
N VAL A 134 -22.49 -15.24 5.10
CA VAL A 134 -21.91 -15.53 3.79
C VAL A 134 -22.64 -16.69 3.15
N ARG A 135 -22.52 -16.81 1.83
CA ARG A 135 -23.09 -17.95 1.12
C ARG A 135 -22.46 -19.26 1.63
N PRO A 136 -23.23 -20.35 1.72
CA PRO A 136 -22.65 -21.65 1.98
C PRO A 136 -21.64 -21.98 0.87
N ARG A 137 -20.55 -22.65 1.24
CA ARG A 137 -19.58 -23.16 0.28
C ARG A 137 -20.26 -24.22 -0.57
N ASP A 138 -20.34 -23.99 -1.87
CA ASP A 138 -20.73 -24.98 -2.85
C ASP A 138 -19.48 -25.71 -3.34
N ALA A 139 -19.56 -27.03 -3.55
CA ALA A 139 -18.45 -27.84 -4.04
C ALA A 139 -18.40 -27.92 -5.57
N HIS A 140 -19.54 -27.65 -6.23
CA HIS A 140 -19.68 -27.70 -7.69
C HIS A 140 -19.42 -26.34 -8.35
N ARG A 141 -19.14 -25.31 -7.55
CA ARG A 141 -18.84 -23.94 -7.97
C ARG A 141 -17.52 -23.50 -7.36
#